data_AF-A0A4Y7T893-F1
#
_entry.id   AF-A0A4Y7T893-F1
#
_cell.length_a   1.000
_cell.length_b   1.000
_cell.length_c   1.000
_cell.angle_alpha   90.00
_cell.angle_beta   90.00
_cell.angle_gamma   90.00
#
_symmetry.space_group_name_H-M   'P 1'
#
loop_
_entity.id
_entity.type
_entity.pdbx_description
1 polymer ?
#
loop_
_entity_poly.entity_id
_entity_poly.type
_entity_poly.pdbx_seq_one_letter_code
_entity_poly.pdbx_strand_id
1 'polypeptide(L)'
;MSSNHYIDPDLLMGVTIDFKPPVLSPQLKPMSGPVPNIVSLPYGRAHPLHIQAPSWRHMMKLLARMGNTKFEPTDNARKVIQGDGKLRTVIQFIRVHPMGNDWRTILWFTIDHPVPAKLPNAHKYVNPHPNTFPWSYALMDLPVLLRDQNAVDSQMSMTYTIPATDMLPYPTLPLSFPNLAVYLQAALSFSRAHKDDNSGYKKLAKMVQMCYPNMEEPSDEPAEKKTVGGLFKKVIGKKKKTGKTNNEEVYELITPFVPDEWG
;
A
#
# COMPACT_ATOMS: atom_id res chain seq x y z
N MET A 1 21.46 5.59 21.95
CA MET A 1 20.10 5.78 22.54
C MET A 1 19.16 6.08 21.40
N SER A 2 18.21 5.17 21.11
CA SER A 2 17.36 5.22 19.92
C SER A 2 16.23 6.24 20.11
N SER A 3 16.36 7.38 19.44
CA SER A 3 15.39 8.47 19.42
C SER A 3 14.16 8.15 18.54
N ASN A 4 13.60 6.94 18.64
CA ASN A 4 12.24 6.72 18.14
C ASN A 4 11.30 7.42 19.10
N HIS A 5 10.75 8.56 18.65
CA HIS A 5 9.58 9.16 19.26
C HIS A 5 8.55 8.04 19.50
N TYR A 6 7.93 8.06 20.68
CA TYR A 6 7.08 7.01 21.21
C TYR A 6 6.07 6.53 20.15
N ILE A 7 6.34 5.39 19.50
CA ILE A 7 5.35 4.73 18.65
C ILE A 7 4.42 4.03 19.62
N ASP A 8 3.12 4.34 19.52
CA ASP A 8 2.10 3.68 20.31
C ASP A 8 2.25 2.15 20.19
N PRO A 9 2.40 1.40 21.30
CA PRO A 9 2.51 -0.05 21.27
C PRO A 9 1.39 -0.74 20.48
N ASP A 10 0.18 -0.15 20.48
CA ASP A 10 -0.96 -0.69 19.73
C ASP A 10 -0.73 -0.63 18.21
N LEU A 11 0.02 0.36 17.72
CA LEU A 11 0.41 0.43 16.31
C LEU A 11 1.45 -0.63 15.92
N LEU A 12 2.11 -1.28 16.87
CA LEU A 12 3.06 -2.36 16.60
C LEU A 12 2.40 -3.75 16.63
N MET A 13 1.11 -3.85 16.96
CA MET A 13 0.39 -5.11 17.03
C MET A 13 0.12 -5.70 15.63
N GLY A 14 0.56 -6.94 15.42
CA GLY A 14 0.42 -7.65 14.15
C GLY A 14 1.35 -7.17 13.04
N VAL A 15 2.33 -6.31 13.38
CA VAL A 15 3.28 -5.74 12.43
C VAL A 15 4.51 -6.61 12.29
N THR A 16 4.97 -6.80 11.06
CA THR A 16 6.28 -7.41 10.78
C THR A 16 6.98 -6.66 9.65
N ILE A 17 8.30 -6.50 9.76
CA ILE A 17 9.16 -5.90 8.74
C ILE A 17 10.37 -6.81 8.58
N ASP A 18 10.44 -7.58 7.50
CA ASP A 18 11.52 -8.55 7.28
C ASP A 18 11.65 -8.91 5.79
N PHE A 19 12.71 -9.63 5.44
CA PHE A 19 12.90 -10.30 4.15
C PHE A 19 12.44 -11.77 4.19
N LYS A 20 12.22 -12.32 5.38
CA LYS A 20 11.64 -13.66 5.56
C LYS A 20 10.15 -13.63 5.24
N PRO A 21 9.55 -14.74 4.76
CA PRO A 21 8.11 -14.78 4.50
C PRO A 21 7.27 -14.37 5.74
N PRO A 22 6.22 -13.55 5.57
CA PRO A 22 5.36 -13.16 6.67
C PRO A 22 4.58 -14.34 7.23
N VAL A 23 4.40 -14.35 8.55
CA VAL A 23 3.61 -15.35 9.25
C VAL A 23 2.18 -14.84 9.40
N LEU A 24 1.22 -15.56 8.83
CA LEU A 24 -0.19 -15.29 8.97
C LEU A 24 -0.71 -15.91 10.26
N SER A 25 -1.24 -15.09 11.16
CA SER A 25 -1.83 -15.54 12.42
C SER A 25 -3.10 -14.76 12.73
N PRO A 26 -4.16 -15.42 13.25
CA PRO A 26 -5.35 -14.72 13.73
C PRO A 26 -5.03 -13.86 14.94
N GLN A 27 -4.06 -14.26 15.75
CA GLN A 27 -3.61 -13.52 16.91
C GLN A 27 -2.62 -12.42 16.48
N LEU A 28 -2.97 -11.17 16.80
CA LEU A 28 -2.05 -10.05 16.65
C LEU A 28 -1.02 -10.11 17.78
N LYS A 29 0.24 -10.27 17.41
CA LYS A 29 1.36 -10.23 18.35
C LYS A 29 2.13 -8.93 18.18
N PRO A 30 2.69 -8.34 19.24
CA PRO A 30 3.53 -7.17 19.11
C PRO A 30 4.72 -7.49 18.19
N MET A 31 5.14 -6.49 17.40
CA MET A 31 6.28 -6.62 16.50
C MET A 31 7.52 -7.13 17.26
N SER A 32 8.14 -8.18 16.72
CA SER A 32 9.37 -8.73 17.29
C SER A 32 10.58 -7.90 16.87
N GLY A 33 11.44 -7.55 17.84
CA GLY A 33 12.68 -6.82 17.59
C GLY A 33 12.50 -5.29 17.58
N PRO A 34 13.60 -4.53 17.48
CA PRO A 34 13.56 -3.09 17.50
C PRO A 34 12.96 -2.54 16.19
N VAL A 35 12.23 -1.43 16.31
CA VAL A 35 11.79 -0.65 15.15
C VAL A 35 13.03 -0.14 14.40
N PRO A 36 13.26 -0.53 13.14
CA PRO A 36 14.47 -0.16 12.41
C PRO A 36 14.44 1.33 12.06
N ASN A 37 15.59 2.01 12.16
CA ASN A 37 15.74 3.37 11.63
C ASN A 37 16.12 3.36 10.15
N ILE A 38 16.86 2.34 9.72
CA ILE A 38 17.26 2.17 8.33
C ILE A 38 16.93 0.75 7.93
N VAL A 39 16.17 0.60 6.86
CA VAL A 39 15.91 -0.69 6.24
C VAL A 39 16.66 -0.72 4.91
N SER A 40 17.73 -1.52 4.86
CA SER A 40 18.63 -1.59 3.71
C SER A 40 18.11 -2.57 2.66
N LEU A 41 17.75 -2.08 1.48
CA LEU A 41 17.21 -2.86 0.38
C LEU A 41 18.35 -3.43 -0.50
N PRO A 42 18.44 -4.75 -0.68
CA PRO A 42 19.39 -5.36 -1.59
C PRO A 42 18.98 -5.13 -3.06
N TYR A 43 19.94 -5.29 -3.97
CA TYR A 43 19.72 -5.21 -5.42
C TYR A 43 20.19 -6.51 -6.08
N GLY A 44 19.39 -7.04 -7.01
CA GLY A 44 19.68 -8.28 -7.74
C GLY A 44 18.77 -9.43 -7.32
N ARG A 45 19.34 -10.65 -7.25
CA ARG A 45 18.62 -11.86 -6.84
C ARG A 45 18.46 -11.92 -5.31
N ALA A 46 17.55 -11.12 -4.78
CA ALA A 46 17.28 -11.05 -3.35
C ALA A 46 15.77 -11.09 -3.08
N HIS A 47 15.36 -11.62 -1.94
CA HIS A 47 13.96 -11.61 -1.53
C HIS A 47 13.44 -10.17 -1.36
N PRO A 48 12.15 -9.90 -1.63
CA PRO A 48 11.54 -8.61 -1.37
C PRO A 48 11.47 -8.42 0.14
N LEU A 49 11.64 -7.18 0.57
CA LEU A 49 11.25 -6.80 1.91
C LEU A 49 9.72 -6.80 1.96
N HIS A 50 9.12 -7.31 3.03
CA HIS A 50 7.71 -7.09 3.31
C HIS A 50 7.50 -6.19 4.53
N ILE A 51 6.37 -5.49 4.55
CA ILE A 51 5.76 -4.90 5.73
C ILE A 51 4.34 -5.45 5.84
N GLN A 52 4.04 -6.16 6.92
CA GLN A 52 2.68 -6.63 7.21
C GLN A 52 2.02 -5.75 8.26
N ALA A 53 0.73 -5.47 8.11
CA ALA A 53 -0.10 -4.85 9.12
C ALA A 53 -1.52 -5.46 9.16
N PRO A 54 -2.27 -5.30 10.27
CA PRO A 54 -3.65 -5.78 10.38
C PRO A 54 -4.59 -5.23 9.29
N SER A 55 -4.36 -4.02 8.80
CA SER A 55 -5.22 -3.38 7.81
C SER A 55 -4.51 -2.27 7.03
N TRP A 56 -5.16 -1.78 5.96
CA TRP A 56 -4.65 -0.64 5.19
C TRP A 56 -4.51 0.63 6.04
N ARG A 57 -5.54 0.97 6.83
CA ARG A 57 -5.51 2.13 7.73
C ARG A 57 -4.40 2.00 8.78
N HIS A 58 -4.24 0.81 9.36
CA HIS A 58 -3.15 0.54 10.31
C HIS A 58 -1.79 0.74 9.65
N MET A 59 -1.61 0.23 8.43
CA MET A 59 -0.39 0.41 7.64
C MET A 59 -0.07 1.90 7.45
N MET A 60 -1.05 2.71 7.03
CA MET A 60 -0.84 4.15 6.80
C MET A 60 -0.46 4.87 8.10
N LYS A 61 -1.17 4.61 9.20
CA LYS A 61 -0.88 5.19 10.52
C LYS A 61 0.52 4.82 11.01
N LEU A 62 0.89 3.56 10.89
CA LEU A 62 2.22 3.07 11.27
C LEU A 62 3.31 3.81 10.48
N LEU A 63 3.23 3.81 9.15
CA LEU A 63 4.24 4.43 8.29
C LEU A 63 4.39 5.94 8.56
N ALA A 64 3.27 6.65 8.77
CA ALA A 64 3.27 8.07 9.11
C ALA A 64 3.94 8.36 10.46
N ARG A 65 3.83 7.45 11.44
CA ARG A 65 4.42 7.60 12.78
C ARG A 65 5.88 7.15 12.86
N MET A 66 6.38 6.39 11.89
CA MET A 66 7.76 5.93 11.81
C MET A 66 8.70 6.99 11.20
N GLY A 67 8.73 8.18 11.81
CA GLY A 67 9.41 9.37 11.26
C GLY A 67 10.92 9.24 11.00
N ASN A 68 11.60 8.41 11.77
CA ASN A 68 13.04 8.17 11.62
C ASN A 68 13.37 6.99 10.70
N THR A 69 12.37 6.21 10.29
CA THR A 69 12.59 5.03 9.49
C THR A 69 12.63 5.41 8.02
N LYS A 70 13.65 4.91 7.31
CA LYS A 70 13.77 5.06 5.87
C LYS A 70 14.30 3.81 5.18
N PHE A 71 13.93 3.69 3.91
CA PHE A 71 14.58 2.79 2.97
C PHE A 71 15.85 3.42 2.42
N GLU A 72 16.91 2.64 2.39
CA GLU A 72 18.14 2.95 1.65
C GLU A 72 18.56 1.73 0.84
N PRO A 73 19.22 1.89 -0.32
CA PRO A 73 19.88 0.77 -0.96
C PRO A 73 21.07 0.32 -0.09
N THR A 74 21.34 -0.99 -0.04
CA THR A 74 22.60 -1.50 0.55
C THR A 74 23.82 -0.88 -0.15
N ASP A 75 24.99 -0.87 0.50
CA ASP A 75 26.21 -0.31 -0.11
C ASP A 75 26.60 -1.01 -1.41
N ASN A 76 26.35 -2.32 -1.50
CA ASN A 76 26.56 -3.07 -2.74
C ASN A 76 25.54 -2.68 -3.82
N ALA A 77 24.28 -2.44 -3.45
CA ALA A 77 23.27 -1.95 -4.38
C ALA A 77 23.63 -0.56 -4.92
N ARG A 78 24.08 0.37 -4.08
CA ARG A 78 24.49 1.73 -4.48
C ARG A 78 25.58 1.75 -5.54
N LYS A 79 26.47 0.76 -5.56
CA LYS A 79 27.55 0.65 -6.55
C LYS A 79 27.07 0.19 -7.93
N VAL A 80 25.95 -0.51 -8.00
CA VAL A 80 25.45 -1.16 -9.22
C VAL A 80 24.31 -0.37 -9.85
N ILE A 81 23.47 0.29 -9.03
CA ILE A 81 22.38 1.12 -9.50
C ILE A 81 22.96 2.34 -10.22
N GLN A 82 22.54 2.56 -11.46
CA GLN A 82 22.88 3.77 -12.20
C GLN A 82 21.89 4.88 -11.82
N GLY A 83 22.36 5.85 -11.02
CA GLY A 83 21.54 6.96 -10.53
C GLY A 83 20.74 6.62 -9.27
N ASP A 84 19.59 7.28 -9.10
CA ASP A 84 18.73 7.07 -7.92
C ASP A 84 17.91 5.79 -8.05
N GLY A 85 18.05 4.89 -7.08
CA GLY A 85 17.26 3.67 -7.02
C GLY A 85 15.77 3.97 -6.93
N LYS A 86 14.96 3.33 -7.78
CA LYS A 86 13.49 3.45 -7.73
C LYS A 86 12.90 2.32 -6.92
N LEU A 87 11.94 2.60 -6.05
CA LEU A 87 11.28 1.60 -5.22
C LEU A 87 10.04 1.06 -5.94
N ARG A 88 10.00 -0.26 -6.12
CA ARG A 88 8.83 -0.97 -6.63
C ARG A 88 8.00 -1.47 -5.45
N THR A 89 6.69 -1.29 -5.56
CA THR A 89 5.74 -1.68 -4.52
C THR A 89 4.67 -2.60 -5.08
N VAL A 90 4.49 -3.73 -4.41
CA VAL A 90 3.41 -4.68 -4.65
C VAL A 90 2.59 -4.76 -3.37
N ILE A 91 1.29 -4.56 -3.48
CA ILE A 91 0.33 -4.63 -2.37
C ILE A 91 -0.36 -5.98 -2.45
N GLN A 92 -0.43 -6.69 -1.33
CA GLN A 92 -1.19 -7.92 -1.19
C GLN A 92 -2.17 -7.79 -0.03
N PHE A 93 -3.43 -8.14 -0.28
CA PHE A 93 -4.43 -8.37 0.76
C PHE A 93 -4.65 -9.87 0.87
N ILE A 94 -4.53 -10.41 2.09
CA ILE A 94 -4.65 -11.85 2.32
C ILE A 94 -5.54 -12.15 3.52
N ARG A 95 -6.45 -13.11 3.38
CA ARG A 95 -7.25 -13.63 4.49
C ARG A 95 -6.37 -14.52 5.36
N VAL A 96 -6.49 -14.34 6.68
CA VAL A 96 -5.79 -15.18 7.65
C VAL A 96 -6.37 -16.58 7.71
N HIS A 97 -7.68 -16.69 7.53
CA HIS A 97 -8.40 -17.95 7.58
C HIS A 97 -9.50 -17.99 6.51
N PRO A 98 -9.74 -19.12 5.82
CA PRO A 98 -10.71 -19.18 4.74
C PRO A 98 -12.14 -18.80 5.10
N MET A 99 -12.56 -19.16 6.31
CA MET A 99 -13.90 -18.85 6.83
C MET A 99 -13.96 -17.53 7.61
N GLY A 100 -12.82 -16.86 7.79
CA GLY A 100 -12.73 -15.59 8.50
C GLY A 100 -12.88 -14.40 7.56
N ASN A 101 -13.31 -13.27 8.12
CA ASN A 101 -13.32 -11.97 7.43
C ASN A 101 -12.07 -11.13 7.76
N ASP A 102 -11.12 -11.70 8.49
CA ASP A 102 -9.89 -11.02 8.88
C ASP A 102 -8.88 -11.01 7.72
N TRP A 103 -8.71 -9.84 7.15
CA TRP A 103 -7.68 -9.57 6.16
C TRP A 103 -6.39 -9.05 6.80
N ARG A 104 -5.26 -9.22 6.12
CA ARG A 104 -3.98 -8.56 6.39
C ARG A 104 -3.54 -7.81 5.15
N THR A 105 -2.91 -6.66 5.37
CA THR A 105 -2.25 -5.90 4.31
C THR A 105 -0.76 -6.20 4.37
N ILE A 106 -0.19 -6.61 3.24
CA ILE A 106 1.24 -6.84 3.08
C ILE A 106 1.73 -5.96 1.93
N LEU A 107 2.73 -5.12 2.21
CA LEU A 107 3.46 -4.37 1.21
C LEU A 107 4.76 -5.10 0.92
N TRP A 108 5.07 -5.34 -0.35
CA TRP A 108 6.31 -5.98 -0.80
C TRP A 108 7.13 -5.00 -1.61
N PHE A 109 8.42 -4.93 -1.30
CA PHE A 109 9.33 -3.93 -1.83
C PHE A 109 10.56 -4.55 -2.47
N THR A 110 10.90 -4.05 -3.65
CA THR A 110 12.17 -4.29 -4.33
C THR A 110 12.70 -2.98 -4.92
N ILE A 111 13.99 -2.93 -5.22
CA ILE A 111 14.53 -1.88 -6.08
C ILE A 111 14.23 -2.25 -7.54
N ASP A 112 13.86 -1.28 -8.36
CA ASP A 112 13.57 -1.46 -9.78
C ASP A 112 14.78 -1.96 -10.57
N HIS A 113 14.55 -2.88 -11.50
CA HIS A 113 15.59 -3.45 -12.35
C HIS A 113 15.32 -3.13 -13.82
N PRO A 114 16.34 -2.74 -14.59
CA PRO A 114 16.18 -2.60 -16.03
C PRO A 114 15.81 -3.96 -16.64
N VAL A 115 14.80 -3.95 -17.51
CA VAL A 115 14.38 -5.14 -18.26
C VAL A 115 15.41 -5.40 -19.35
N PRO A 116 16.04 -6.59 -19.43
CA PRO A 116 17.00 -6.89 -20.48
C PRO A 116 16.35 -6.81 -21.86
N ALA A 117 16.94 -6.04 -22.79
CA ALA A 117 16.37 -5.81 -24.12
C ALA A 117 16.18 -7.09 -24.95
N LYS A 118 16.99 -8.13 -24.70
CA LYS A 118 16.93 -9.43 -25.39
C LYS A 118 16.04 -10.46 -24.69
N LEU A 119 15.34 -10.08 -23.61
CA LEU A 119 14.48 -11.01 -22.88
C LEU A 119 13.23 -11.35 -23.72
N PRO A 120 12.93 -12.64 -23.93
CA PRO A 120 11.66 -13.03 -24.55
C PRO A 120 10.48 -12.44 -23.76
N ASN A 121 9.51 -11.85 -24.47
CA ASN A 121 8.37 -11.17 -23.87
C ASN A 121 8.72 -10.00 -22.92
N ALA A 122 9.86 -9.32 -23.13
CA ALA A 122 10.26 -8.14 -22.35
C ALA A 122 9.16 -7.08 -22.26
N HIS A 123 8.36 -6.91 -23.32
CA HIS A 123 7.28 -5.93 -23.43
C HIS A 123 6.29 -5.99 -22.26
N LYS A 124 6.05 -7.17 -21.65
CA LYS A 124 5.14 -7.32 -20.51
C LYS A 124 5.62 -6.61 -19.24
N TYR A 125 6.92 -6.36 -19.12
CA TYR A 125 7.53 -5.64 -18.00
C TYR A 125 7.76 -4.15 -18.28
N VAL A 126 7.75 -3.74 -19.55
CA VAL A 126 7.98 -2.35 -19.98
C VAL A 126 6.74 -1.48 -19.75
N ASN A 127 5.54 -2.03 -19.94
CA ASN A 127 4.28 -1.38 -19.61
C ASN A 127 3.55 -2.20 -18.52
N PRO A 128 3.89 -2.00 -17.24
CA PRO A 128 3.41 -2.87 -16.19
C PRO A 128 1.92 -2.64 -15.94
N HIS A 129 1.09 -3.59 -16.35
CA HIS A 129 -0.29 -3.68 -15.87
C HIS A 129 -0.26 -3.91 -14.34
N PRO A 130 -1.22 -3.38 -13.56
CA PRO A 130 -1.26 -3.60 -12.10
C PRO A 130 -1.36 -5.08 -11.63
N ASN A 131 -1.56 -6.01 -12.57
CA ASN A 131 -1.63 -7.46 -12.32
C ASN A 131 -0.31 -8.17 -12.67
N THR A 132 0.71 -7.42 -13.10
CA THR A 132 1.98 -7.97 -13.53
C THR A 132 3.06 -7.56 -12.54
N PHE A 133 3.76 -8.56 -11.99
CA PHE A 133 4.88 -8.27 -11.12
C PHE A 133 6.02 -7.54 -11.85
N PRO A 134 6.74 -6.65 -11.15
CA PRO A 134 7.95 -6.03 -11.67
C PRO A 134 8.99 -7.07 -12.10
N TRP A 135 9.88 -6.70 -13.04
CA TRP A 135 10.95 -7.59 -13.49
C TRP A 135 11.86 -8.09 -12.35
N SER A 136 12.06 -7.29 -11.31
CA SER A 136 12.82 -7.67 -10.12
C SER A 136 12.33 -8.98 -9.48
N TYR A 137 11.03 -9.28 -9.56
CA TYR A 137 10.43 -10.50 -9.00
C TYR A 137 10.71 -11.75 -9.86
N ALA A 138 11.11 -11.59 -11.12
CA ALA A 138 11.54 -12.69 -11.98
C ALA A 138 13.01 -13.09 -11.75
N LEU A 139 13.76 -12.31 -10.95
CA LEU A 139 15.18 -12.56 -10.65
C LEU A 139 15.38 -13.47 -9.43
N MET A 140 14.30 -13.89 -8.77
CA MET A 140 14.34 -14.53 -7.46
C MET A 140 13.21 -15.57 -7.32
N ASP A 141 13.33 -16.43 -6.31
CA ASP A 141 12.24 -17.32 -5.95
C ASP A 141 11.14 -16.54 -5.23
N LEU A 142 9.98 -16.40 -5.90
CA LEU A 142 8.81 -15.73 -5.34
C LEU A 142 8.49 -16.29 -3.93
N PRO A 143 8.16 -15.43 -2.94
CA PRO A 143 7.60 -15.88 -1.68
C PRO A 143 6.38 -16.77 -1.93
N VAL A 144 6.17 -17.81 -1.11
CA VAL A 144 5.07 -18.78 -1.31
C VAL A 144 3.71 -18.09 -1.44
N LEU A 145 3.47 -17.04 -0.64
CA LEU A 145 2.25 -16.22 -0.70
C LEU A 145 2.04 -15.49 -2.03
N LEU A 146 3.11 -15.30 -2.82
CA LEU A 146 3.09 -14.69 -4.14
C LEU A 146 3.17 -15.74 -5.28
N ARG A 147 3.49 -17.02 -4.99
CA ARG A 147 3.67 -18.06 -6.02
C ARG A 147 2.37 -18.50 -6.69
N ASP A 148 1.28 -18.60 -5.93
CA ASP A 148 -0.02 -19.05 -6.45
C ASP A 148 -0.69 -18.02 -7.40
N GLN A 149 -0.04 -16.88 -7.65
CA GLN A 149 -0.62 -15.71 -8.34
C GLN A 149 -0.42 -15.70 -9.85
N ASN A 150 0.07 -16.81 -10.43
CA ASN A 150 -0.23 -17.09 -11.85
C ASN A 150 -1.72 -17.42 -12.06
N ALA A 151 -2.50 -17.57 -10.99
CA ALA A 151 -3.95 -17.54 -11.00
C ALA A 151 -4.47 -16.14 -10.62
N VAL A 152 -5.52 -15.73 -11.33
CA VAL A 152 -6.40 -14.59 -11.04
C VAL A 152 -6.61 -14.41 -9.52
N ASP A 153 -6.77 -13.15 -9.05
CA ASP A 153 -7.15 -12.83 -7.67
C ASP A 153 -8.12 -13.87 -7.10
N SER A 154 -7.78 -14.44 -5.95
CA SER A 154 -8.59 -15.44 -5.28
C SER A 154 -9.39 -14.82 -4.15
N GLN A 155 -10.37 -15.57 -3.63
CA GLN A 155 -11.08 -15.18 -2.42
C GLN A 155 -10.17 -15.09 -1.18
N MET A 156 -8.99 -15.71 -1.22
CA MET A 156 -8.02 -15.71 -0.12
C MET A 156 -6.95 -14.65 -0.25
N SER A 157 -6.56 -14.29 -1.47
CA SER A 157 -5.43 -13.40 -1.72
C SER A 157 -5.66 -12.59 -2.99
N MET A 158 -5.40 -11.29 -2.88
CA MET A 158 -5.52 -10.32 -3.95
C MET A 158 -4.26 -9.48 -4.01
N THR A 159 -3.78 -9.19 -5.22
CA THR A 159 -2.53 -8.44 -5.41
C THR A 159 -2.70 -7.27 -6.37
N TYR A 160 -1.97 -6.20 -6.08
CA TYR A 160 -1.89 -5.00 -6.90
C TYR A 160 -0.45 -4.51 -6.97
N THR A 161 0.14 -4.51 -8.14
CA THR A 161 1.43 -3.84 -8.39
C THR A 161 1.16 -2.38 -8.70
N ILE A 162 1.79 -1.46 -7.96
CA ILE A 162 1.67 -0.03 -8.27
C ILE A 162 2.42 0.23 -9.59
N PRO A 163 1.75 0.65 -10.67
CA PRO A 163 2.40 0.97 -11.95
C PRO A 163 3.06 2.35 -11.86
N ALA A 164 4.09 2.59 -12.67
CA ALA A 164 4.58 3.95 -12.88
C ALA A 164 3.68 4.64 -13.90
N THR A 165 3.27 5.86 -13.58
CA THR A 165 2.56 6.75 -14.49
C THR A 165 3.15 8.15 -14.37
N ASP A 166 2.84 9.04 -15.31
CA ASP A 166 3.33 10.42 -15.26
C ASP A 166 2.87 11.15 -13.98
N MET A 167 1.69 10.79 -13.47
CA MET A 167 1.11 11.36 -12.25
C MET A 167 1.57 10.65 -10.96
N LEU A 168 2.07 9.42 -11.09
CA LEU A 168 2.50 8.57 -9.98
C LEU A 168 3.79 7.84 -10.37
N PRO A 169 4.94 8.54 -10.45
CA PRO A 169 6.23 7.92 -10.72
C PRO A 169 6.69 7.10 -9.53
N TYR A 170 7.58 6.12 -9.77
CA TYR A 170 8.17 5.37 -8.67
C TYR A 170 8.95 6.26 -7.71
N PRO A 171 8.81 6.07 -6.39
CA PRO A 171 9.53 6.87 -5.42
C PRO A 171 11.02 6.55 -5.48
N THR A 172 11.85 7.58 -5.32
CA THR A 172 13.30 7.49 -5.29
C THR A 172 13.80 7.12 -3.91
N LEU A 173 14.87 6.33 -3.85
CA LEU A 173 15.60 6.02 -2.63
C LEU A 173 16.75 7.02 -2.44
N PRO A 174 17.04 7.45 -1.19
CA PRO A 174 16.41 7.02 0.06
C PRO A 174 15.00 7.58 0.26
N LEU A 175 14.11 6.79 0.89
CA LEU A 175 12.69 7.15 1.09
C LEU A 175 12.30 6.94 2.56
N SER A 176 11.84 8.00 3.24
CA SER A 176 11.31 7.88 4.60
C SER A 176 9.94 7.19 4.62
N PHE A 177 9.58 6.55 5.72
CA PHE A 177 8.29 5.89 5.89
C PHE A 177 7.10 6.86 5.84
N PRO A 178 7.16 8.08 6.39
CA PRO A 178 6.10 9.06 6.19
C PRO A 178 5.91 9.44 4.72
N ASN A 179 7.00 9.61 3.95
CA ASN A 179 6.90 9.90 2.52
C ASN A 179 6.33 8.70 1.74
N LEU A 180 6.66 7.48 2.17
CA LEU A 180 6.03 6.27 1.65
C LEU A 180 4.53 6.25 1.93
N ALA A 181 4.08 6.64 3.13
CA ALA A 181 2.66 6.74 3.46
C ALA A 181 1.93 7.73 2.53
N VAL A 182 2.52 8.91 2.30
CA VAL A 182 2.00 9.91 1.34
C VAL A 182 1.91 9.33 -0.07
N TYR A 183 2.96 8.63 -0.52
CA TYR A 183 2.97 7.97 -1.82
C TYR A 183 1.87 6.91 -1.97
N LEU A 184 1.67 6.07 -0.95
CA LEU A 184 0.62 5.04 -0.95
C LEU A 184 -0.78 5.63 -0.91
N GLN A 185 -0.97 6.73 -0.18
CA GLN A 185 -2.22 7.49 -0.18
C GLN A 185 -2.50 8.11 -1.55
N ALA A 186 -1.48 8.66 -2.22
CA ALA A 186 -1.58 9.15 -3.59
C ALA A 186 -1.92 8.02 -4.56
N ALA A 187 -1.34 6.83 -4.41
CA ALA A 187 -1.65 5.65 -5.21
C ALA A 187 -3.12 5.19 -5.04
N LEU A 188 -3.63 5.18 -3.81
CA LEU A 188 -5.03 4.85 -3.54
C LEU A 188 -5.97 5.93 -4.12
N SER A 189 -5.63 7.21 -3.97
CA SER A 189 -6.39 8.33 -4.52
C SER A 189 -6.43 8.28 -6.05
N PHE A 190 -5.28 8.00 -6.68
CA PHE A 190 -5.17 7.75 -8.11
C PHE A 190 -6.09 6.60 -8.52
N SER A 191 -6.08 5.48 -7.80
CA SER A 191 -6.98 4.35 -8.05
C SER A 191 -8.46 4.74 -7.97
N ARG A 192 -8.86 5.50 -6.94
CA ARG A 192 -10.24 5.99 -6.75
C ARG A 192 -10.71 6.93 -7.87
N ALA A 193 -9.80 7.74 -8.41
CA ALA A 193 -10.12 8.68 -9.48
C ALA A 193 -10.42 7.99 -10.83
N HIS A 194 -10.02 6.73 -11.01
CA HIS A 194 -10.26 6.00 -12.25
C HIS A 194 -11.66 5.39 -12.27
N LYS A 195 -12.42 5.67 -13.34
CA LYS A 195 -13.79 5.17 -13.51
C LYS A 195 -13.82 3.76 -14.07
N ASP A 196 -12.91 3.46 -15.00
CA ASP A 196 -12.88 2.22 -15.77
C ASP A 196 -11.94 1.17 -15.17
N ASP A 197 -12.33 -0.10 -15.30
CA ASP A 197 -11.55 -1.25 -14.84
C ASP A 197 -10.60 -1.82 -15.91
N ASN A 198 -10.72 -1.39 -17.18
CA ASN A 198 -9.98 -1.98 -18.30
C ASN A 198 -8.45 -1.85 -18.15
N SER A 199 -7.97 -0.81 -17.48
CA SER A 199 -6.54 -0.62 -17.18
C SER A 199 -6.09 -1.30 -15.88
N GLY A 200 -7.03 -1.82 -15.09
CA GLY A 200 -6.79 -2.30 -13.74
C GLY A 200 -6.47 -1.20 -12.72
N TYR A 201 -6.44 0.09 -13.08
CA TYR A 201 -6.05 1.14 -12.13
C TYR A 201 -7.02 1.32 -10.97
N LYS A 202 -8.33 1.11 -11.18
CA LYS A 202 -9.38 1.15 -10.14
C LYS A 202 -9.31 -0.03 -9.14
N LYS A 203 -8.54 -1.06 -9.47
CA LYS A 203 -8.49 -2.32 -8.73
C LYS A 203 -8.08 -2.14 -7.27
N LEU A 204 -7.08 -1.30 -6.97
CA LEU A 204 -6.61 -1.08 -5.60
C LEU A 204 -7.72 -0.53 -4.71
N ALA A 205 -8.44 0.50 -5.15
CA ALA A 205 -9.56 1.07 -4.41
C ALA A 205 -10.64 0.02 -4.10
N LYS A 206 -11.00 -0.79 -5.09
CA LYS A 206 -11.96 -1.90 -4.91
C LYS A 206 -11.46 -2.96 -3.92
N MET A 207 -10.18 -3.31 -3.97
CA MET A 207 -9.60 -4.27 -3.03
C MET A 207 -9.67 -3.74 -1.60
N VAL A 208 -9.28 -2.47 -1.38
CA VAL A 208 -9.33 -1.85 -0.04
C VAL A 208 -10.77 -1.84 0.48
N GLN A 209 -11.72 -1.39 -0.33
CA GLN A 209 -13.14 -1.36 0.03
C GLN A 209 -13.68 -2.76 0.36
N MET A 210 -13.33 -3.77 -0.44
CA MET A 210 -13.78 -5.15 -0.24
C MET A 210 -13.15 -5.81 1.00
N CYS A 211 -11.87 -5.57 1.26
CA CYS A 211 -11.16 -6.15 2.40
C CYS A 211 -11.52 -5.46 3.72
N TYR A 212 -11.84 -4.17 3.66
CA TYR A 212 -12.05 -3.32 4.83
C TYR A 212 -13.30 -2.42 4.64
N PRO A 213 -14.51 -2.99 4.51
CA PRO A 213 -15.72 -2.23 4.19
C PRO A 213 -16.09 -1.19 5.27
N ASN A 214 -15.69 -1.43 6.51
CA ASN A 214 -15.95 -0.53 7.64
C ASN A 214 -14.88 0.58 7.79
N MET A 215 -13.89 0.65 6.89
CA MET A 215 -12.87 1.70 6.91
C MET A 215 -13.23 2.92 6.07
N GLU A 216 -14.18 2.78 5.15
CA GLU A 216 -14.80 3.93 4.51
C GLU A 216 -15.87 4.43 5.48
N GLU A 217 -15.60 5.53 6.19
CA GLU A 217 -16.71 6.39 6.59
C GLU A 217 -17.53 6.66 5.34
N PRO A 218 -18.88 6.65 5.42
CA PRO A 218 -19.71 6.84 4.25
C PRO A 218 -19.27 8.13 3.59
N SER A 219 -18.70 8.03 2.38
CA SER A 219 -18.65 9.18 1.52
C SER A 219 -20.10 9.62 1.37
N ASP A 220 -20.41 10.87 1.71
CA ASP A 220 -21.67 11.54 1.34
C ASP A 220 -21.74 11.74 -0.20
N GLU A 221 -21.17 10.81 -0.98
CA GLU A 221 -21.51 10.64 -2.38
C GLU A 221 -22.72 9.71 -2.42
N PRO A 222 -23.88 10.18 -2.91
CA PRO A 222 -25.05 9.32 -3.00
C PRO A 222 -24.67 8.14 -3.90
N ALA A 223 -24.66 6.95 -3.31
CA ALA A 223 -24.63 5.70 -4.05
C ALA A 223 -25.68 5.80 -5.17
N GLU A 224 -25.25 5.80 -6.42
CA GLU A 224 -26.13 5.63 -7.56
C GLU A 224 -26.76 4.24 -7.46
N LYS A 225 -27.86 4.18 -6.70
CA LYS A 225 -28.75 3.05 -6.66
C LYS A 225 -29.26 2.86 -8.09
N LYS A 226 -28.88 1.73 -8.69
CA LYS A 226 -29.71 1.06 -9.68
C LYS A 226 -31.09 0.85 -9.06
N THR A 227 -32.05 1.73 -9.38
CA THR A 227 -33.47 1.43 -9.17
C THR A 227 -34.30 2.15 -10.21
N VAL A 228 -35.16 1.36 -10.83
CA VAL A 228 -36.03 1.66 -11.95
C VAL A 228 -37.13 2.63 -11.53
N GLY A 229 -37.36 3.66 -12.35
CA GLY A 229 -38.69 4.21 -12.62
C GLY A 229 -39.42 5.00 -11.53
N GLY A 230 -39.71 6.27 -11.85
CA GLY A 230 -41.03 6.83 -11.57
C GLY A 230 -41.16 7.75 -10.37
N LEU A 231 -41.07 9.06 -10.66
CA LEU A 231 -42.06 10.09 -10.28
C LEU A 231 -42.49 10.14 -8.80
N PHE A 232 -42.05 11.15 -8.04
CA PHE A 232 -42.92 12.26 -7.61
C PHE A 232 -42.09 13.39 -7.00
N LYS A 233 -42.48 14.60 -7.38
CA LYS A 233 -41.92 15.93 -7.11
C LYS A 233 -42.39 16.39 -5.72
N LYS A 234 -41.54 17.09 -4.94
CA LYS A 234 -41.74 18.48 -4.43
C LYS A 234 -41.22 18.80 -2.99
N VAL A 235 -40.32 19.81 -2.98
CA VAL A 235 -40.10 21.00 -2.11
C VAL A 235 -39.49 20.96 -0.68
N ILE A 236 -38.58 21.94 -0.52
CA ILE A 236 -38.12 22.72 0.65
C ILE A 236 -36.87 22.22 1.39
N GLY A 237 -35.83 23.06 1.40
CA GLY A 237 -34.82 23.05 2.46
C GLY A 237 -33.38 23.32 2.04
N LYS A 238 -33.07 24.57 1.69
CA LYS A 238 -31.69 25.07 1.56
C LYS A 238 -30.95 24.90 2.90
N LYS A 239 -29.90 24.08 2.96
CA LYS A 239 -28.77 24.28 3.87
C LYS A 239 -27.47 23.92 3.14
N LYS A 240 -26.69 24.96 2.85
CA LYS A 240 -25.31 24.87 2.34
C LYS A 240 -24.48 24.20 3.45
N LYS A 241 -24.12 22.92 3.28
CA LYS A 241 -22.96 22.35 3.99
C LYS A 241 -21.81 22.33 3.00
N THR A 242 -20.81 23.14 3.32
CA THR A 242 -19.48 23.15 2.71
C THR A 242 -18.95 21.72 2.72
N GLY A 243 -18.61 21.21 1.53
CA GLY A 243 -18.02 19.88 1.38
C GLY A 243 -16.71 19.81 2.17
N LYS A 244 -16.63 18.84 3.08
CA LYS A 244 -15.36 18.36 3.61
C LYS A 244 -14.66 17.64 2.46
N THR A 245 -13.72 18.34 1.85
CA THR A 245 -12.82 17.77 0.85
C THR A 245 -11.80 16.86 1.53
N ASN A 246 -11.17 16.01 0.72
CA ASN A 246 -10.00 15.12 0.91
C ASN A 246 -8.85 15.56 1.84
N ASN A 247 -8.95 16.74 2.46
CA ASN A 247 -7.94 17.32 3.32
C ASN A 247 -7.87 16.62 4.69
N GLU A 248 -8.95 16.08 5.26
CA GLU A 248 -8.90 15.53 6.62
C GLU A 248 -7.99 14.29 6.75
N GLU A 249 -7.97 13.41 5.75
CA GLU A 249 -7.03 12.28 5.71
C GLU A 249 -5.57 12.76 5.58
N VAL A 250 -5.34 13.88 4.89
CA VAL A 250 -4.02 14.52 4.75
C VAL A 250 -3.64 15.26 6.04
N TYR A 251 -4.60 15.90 6.72
CA TYR A 251 -4.39 16.61 7.98
C TYR A 251 -4.07 15.64 9.13
N GLU A 252 -4.74 14.48 9.24
CA GLU A 252 -4.35 13.42 10.19
C GLU A 252 -2.94 12.86 9.91
N LEU A 253 -2.50 12.83 8.65
CA LEU A 253 -1.15 12.39 8.28
C LEU A 253 -0.07 13.46 8.55
N ILE A 254 -0.41 14.75 8.47
CA ILE A 254 0.56 15.86 8.49
C ILE A 254 0.62 16.60 9.83
N THR A 255 -0.42 16.55 10.68
CA THR A 255 -0.44 17.28 11.96
C THR A 255 -0.41 16.33 13.17
N PRO A 256 0.70 16.27 13.93
CA PRO A 256 0.81 15.44 15.13
C PRO A 256 0.18 16.07 16.38
N PHE A 257 -0.50 17.22 16.28
CA PHE A 257 -1.09 17.93 17.42
C PHE A 257 -2.59 18.10 17.22
N VAL A 258 -3.37 17.48 18.11
CA VAL A 258 -4.79 17.80 18.31
C VAL A 258 -4.85 18.84 19.42
N PRO A 259 -5.26 20.09 19.13
CA PRO A 259 -5.45 21.09 20.17
C PRO A 259 -6.85 20.90 20.77
N ASP A 260 -6.98 19.97 21.71
CA ASP A 260 -8.13 19.91 22.65
C ASP A 260 -7.74 19.05 23.85
N GLU A 261 -6.95 19.62 24.78
CA GLU A 261 -6.82 19.06 26.15
C GLU A 261 -6.30 20.07 27.20
N TRP A 262 -6.37 21.38 26.93
CA TRP A 262 -6.15 22.42 27.93
C TRP A 262 -7.17 23.55 27.77
N GLY A 263 -8.32 23.36 28.42
CA GLY A 263 -9.33 24.38 28.70
C GLY A 263 -9.82 24.20 30.12
#